data_AF-A0A3R7WRI5-F1
#
_entry.id   AF-A0A3R7WRI5-F1
#
_cell.length_a   1.000
_cell.length_b   1.000
_cell.length_c   1.000
_cell.angle_alpha   90.00
_cell.angle_beta   90.00
_cell.angle_gamma   90.00
#
_symmetry.space_group_name_H-M   'P 1'
#
loop_
_entity.id
_entity.type
_entity.pdbx_description
1 polymer ?
#
loop_
_entity_poly.entity_id
_entity_poly.type
_entity_poly.pdbx_seq_one_letter_code
_entity_poly.pdbx_strand_id
1 'polypeptide(L)'
;IYGEPLPQGLTATVISVAGPEGLVTLPMQAPPTEPLRLQAMNIYLNVWSGTVNLVTPLYPVGELVSECRPIDEREVELSVQVTFQACTDETCLLPQTRTLTLRVTLDEVDVPNLPIHTGHGQHEGNYDSTPAMKRLIWRKTRKNPLRLLQFIWNRKRMERRSKRES
;
A
#
# COMPACT_ATOMS: atom_id res chain seq x y z
N ILE A 1 -1.86 19.58 18.96
CA ILE A 1 -0.85 18.50 18.76
C ILE A 1 0.26 19.02 17.87
N TYR A 2 1.37 18.32 17.68
CA TYR A 2 2.50 18.87 16.91
C TYR A 2 3.20 17.84 16.02
N GLY A 3 3.84 18.38 14.98
CA GLY A 3 4.65 17.66 14.01
C GLY A 3 6.14 17.97 14.19
N GLU A 4 6.98 17.31 13.40
CA GLU A 4 8.42 17.54 13.40
C GLU A 4 8.82 18.88 12.72
N PRO A 5 10.01 19.43 13.04
CA PRO A 5 10.95 19.01 14.09
C PRO A 5 10.49 19.39 15.50
N LEU A 6 11.01 18.67 16.52
CA LEU A 6 10.67 18.86 17.93
C LEU A 6 11.89 18.86 18.86
N PRO A 7 11.84 19.63 19.97
CA PRO A 7 12.81 19.51 21.06
C PRO A 7 12.83 18.11 21.70
N GLN A 8 13.97 17.78 22.33
CA GLN A 8 14.15 16.52 23.02
C GLN A 8 13.13 16.35 24.17
N GLY A 9 12.57 15.15 24.30
CA GLY A 9 11.60 14.80 25.35
C GLY A 9 10.14 15.02 24.96
N LEU A 10 9.87 15.55 23.77
CA LEU A 10 8.52 15.68 23.22
C LEU A 10 8.26 14.62 22.14
N THR A 11 7.00 14.26 21.96
CA THR A 11 6.57 13.20 21.03
C THR A 11 5.73 13.76 19.89
N ALA A 12 6.24 13.65 18.66
CA ALA A 12 5.51 14.04 17.46
C ALA A 12 4.25 13.20 17.28
N THR A 13 3.26 13.77 16.60
CA THR A 13 2.08 13.02 16.18
C THR A 13 2.48 12.04 15.09
N VAL A 14 2.22 10.75 15.31
CA VAL A 14 2.48 9.67 14.37
C VAL A 14 1.25 8.77 14.28
N ILE A 15 0.93 8.36 13.06
CA ILE A 15 -0.10 7.35 12.78
C ILE A 15 0.60 6.11 12.21
N SER A 16 0.46 5.00 12.92
CA SER A 16 0.94 3.69 12.50
C SER A 16 -0.26 2.82 12.15
N VAL A 17 -0.23 2.16 11.00
CA VAL A 17 -1.29 1.25 10.56
C VAL A 17 -0.69 -0.15 10.40
N ALA A 18 -1.34 -1.14 10.99
CA ALA A 18 -1.01 -2.55 10.85
C ALA A 18 -2.23 -3.31 10.31
N GLY A 19 -1.98 -4.37 9.54
CA GLY A 19 -3.01 -5.22 8.97
C GLY A 19 -2.44 -6.55 8.51
N PRO A 20 -3.18 -7.32 7.69
CA PRO A 20 -2.75 -8.63 7.22
C PRO A 20 -1.49 -8.56 6.34
N GLU A 21 -0.87 -9.73 6.14
CA GLU A 21 0.24 -9.87 5.20
C GLU A 21 -0.18 -9.39 3.81
N GLY A 22 0.72 -8.65 3.15
CA GLY A 22 0.43 -8.02 1.86
C GLY A 22 -0.28 -6.67 1.95
N LEU A 23 -0.54 -6.12 3.15
CA LEU A 23 -0.89 -4.71 3.29
C LEU A 23 0.37 -3.85 3.33
N VAL A 24 0.47 -2.88 2.41
CA VAL A 24 1.55 -1.90 2.38
C VAL A 24 1.04 -0.53 2.82
N THR A 25 1.77 0.12 3.70
CA THR A 25 1.49 1.47 4.17
C THR A 25 2.56 2.43 3.66
N LEU A 26 2.13 3.62 3.26
CA LEU A 26 3.01 4.72 2.84
C LEU A 26 3.19 5.72 3.98
N PRO A 27 4.24 6.56 3.92
CA PRO A 27 4.43 7.62 4.91
C PRO A 27 3.19 8.51 5.08
N MET A 28 2.91 8.87 6.34
CA MET A 28 1.83 9.78 6.67
C MET A 28 2.06 11.15 6.02
N GLN A 29 0.99 11.69 5.45
CA GLN A 29 0.92 13.03 4.89
C GLN A 29 0.15 13.92 5.86
N ALA A 30 0.74 15.08 6.17
CA ALA A 30 0.18 16.04 7.10
C ALA A 30 0.14 17.43 6.44
N PRO A 31 -0.85 18.28 6.79
CA PRO A 31 -0.86 19.66 6.35
C PRO A 31 0.28 20.45 7.00
N PRO A 32 0.63 21.64 6.48
CA PRO A 32 1.60 22.52 7.12
C PRO A 32 1.24 22.83 8.57
N THR A 33 2.27 22.99 9.40
CA THR A 33 2.16 23.39 10.81
C THR A 33 2.30 24.90 10.96
N GLU A 34 1.88 25.42 12.11
CA GLU A 34 2.10 26.81 12.51
C GLU A 34 3.07 26.87 13.71
N PRO A 35 3.98 27.86 13.76
CA PRO A 35 4.89 28.01 14.88
C PRO A 35 4.15 28.57 16.11
N LEU A 36 4.25 27.88 17.24
CA LEU A 36 3.76 28.31 18.54
C LEU A 36 4.93 28.44 19.52
N ARG A 37 5.04 29.59 20.19
CA ARG A 37 5.99 29.79 21.29
C ARG A 37 5.34 29.44 22.62
N LEU A 38 5.83 28.40 23.28
CA LEU A 38 5.43 28.07 24.65
C LEU A 38 6.26 28.91 25.62
N GLN A 39 5.65 29.96 26.19
CA GLN A 39 6.37 30.94 27.00
C GLN A 39 7.00 30.33 28.25
N ALA A 40 6.27 29.46 28.94
CA ALA A 40 6.72 28.82 30.19
C ALA A 40 8.02 28.01 30.04
N MET A 41 8.26 27.44 28.86
CA MET A 41 9.42 26.60 28.57
C MET A 41 10.42 27.27 27.61
N ASN A 42 10.08 28.47 27.10
CA ASN A 42 10.84 29.21 26.11
C ASN A 42 11.24 28.37 24.87
N ILE A 43 10.31 27.55 24.37
CA ILE A 43 10.51 26.72 23.17
C ILE A 43 9.55 27.11 22.04
N TYR A 44 9.92 26.75 20.81
CA TYR A 44 9.05 26.82 19.64
C TYR A 44 8.60 25.41 19.24
N LEU A 45 7.31 25.27 18.95
CA LEU A 45 6.71 24.04 18.45
C LEU A 45 6.00 24.30 17.13
N ASN A 46 6.04 23.30 16.25
CA ASN A 46 5.30 23.29 15.00
C ASN A 46 3.97 22.57 15.24
N VAL A 47 2.90 23.34 15.46
CA VAL A 47 1.63 22.82 15.95
C VAL A 47 0.55 22.75 14.87
N TRP A 48 -0.38 21.83 15.09
CA TRP A 48 -1.73 21.89 14.52
C TRP A 48 -2.72 22.18 15.64
N SER A 49 -3.59 23.15 15.39
CA SER A 49 -4.62 23.64 16.29
C SER A 49 -6.01 23.37 15.72
N GLY A 50 -7.00 23.15 16.59
CA GLY A 50 -8.36 22.80 16.16
C GLY A 50 -8.43 21.42 15.53
N THR A 51 -9.11 21.31 14.38
CA THR A 51 -9.27 20.07 13.63
C THR A 51 -8.20 19.96 12.54
N VAL A 52 -7.49 18.84 12.52
CA VAL A 52 -6.48 18.52 11.51
C VAL A 52 -6.77 17.17 10.86
N ASN A 53 -6.57 17.07 9.56
CA ASN A 53 -6.68 15.83 8.80
C ASN A 53 -5.29 15.31 8.47
N LEU A 54 -4.99 14.09 8.92
CA LEU A 54 -3.74 13.38 8.63
C LEU A 54 -4.08 12.16 7.77
N VAL A 55 -3.28 11.90 6.74
CA VAL A 55 -3.59 10.86 5.75
C VAL A 55 -2.44 9.86 5.69
N THR A 56 -2.73 8.58 5.93
CA THR A 56 -1.77 7.49 5.72
C THR A 56 -2.26 6.63 4.55
N PRO A 57 -1.69 6.80 3.34
CA PRO A 57 -2.09 5.97 2.21
C PRO A 57 -1.68 4.52 2.42
N LEU A 58 -2.51 3.59 1.92
CA LEU A 58 -2.26 2.16 2.00
C LEU A 58 -2.79 1.47 0.74
N TYR A 59 -2.24 0.29 0.42
CA TYR A 59 -2.70 -0.54 -0.68
C TYR A 59 -2.34 -2.02 -0.44
N PRO A 60 -3.16 -2.95 -0.93
CA PRO A 60 -2.82 -4.38 -0.93
C PRO A 60 -1.82 -4.72 -2.05
N VAL A 61 -0.99 -5.73 -1.83
CA VAL A 61 -0.17 -6.39 -2.86
C VAL A 61 -0.67 -7.80 -3.16
N GLY A 62 0.00 -8.50 -4.10
CA GLY A 62 -0.42 -9.78 -4.67
C GLY A 62 -0.65 -10.92 -3.66
N GLU A 63 0.01 -10.84 -2.51
CA GLU A 63 -0.17 -11.73 -1.37
C GLU A 63 -1.56 -11.60 -0.76
N LEU A 64 -2.11 -10.39 -0.72
CA LEU A 64 -3.42 -10.08 -0.13
C LEU A 64 -4.55 -10.08 -1.18
N VAL A 65 -4.31 -9.46 -2.34
CA VAL A 65 -5.27 -9.38 -3.45
C VAL A 65 -4.55 -9.73 -4.75
N SER A 66 -5.01 -10.77 -5.44
CA SER A 66 -4.27 -11.38 -6.55
C SER A 66 -5.01 -11.35 -7.88
N GLU A 67 -4.24 -11.16 -8.96
CA GLU A 67 -4.71 -11.31 -10.34
C GLU A 67 -4.96 -12.76 -10.76
N CYS A 68 -4.45 -13.74 -10.00
CA CYS A 68 -4.40 -15.15 -10.40
C CYS A 68 -5.25 -16.08 -9.53
N ARG A 69 -5.93 -15.55 -8.50
CA ARG A 69 -6.79 -16.29 -7.58
C ARG A 69 -7.88 -15.38 -7.02
N PRO A 70 -9.05 -15.93 -6.63
CA PRO A 70 -10.09 -15.13 -6.01
C PRO A 70 -9.60 -14.51 -4.70
N ILE A 71 -10.28 -13.47 -4.25
CA ILE A 71 -10.10 -12.93 -2.90
C ILE A 71 -10.53 -13.99 -1.88
N ASP A 72 -9.66 -14.29 -0.92
CA ASP A 72 -9.95 -15.23 0.16
C ASP A 72 -10.91 -14.61 1.20
N GLU A 73 -10.66 -13.35 1.57
CA GLU A 73 -11.41 -12.60 2.57
C GLU A 73 -11.82 -11.22 2.03
N ARG A 74 -13.12 -10.93 1.98
CA ARG A 74 -13.64 -9.65 1.44
C ARG A 74 -13.54 -8.49 2.42
N GLU A 75 -13.34 -8.76 3.70
CA GLU A 75 -13.14 -7.74 4.72
C GLU A 75 -11.89 -8.08 5.51
N VAL A 76 -11.04 -7.08 5.74
CA VAL A 76 -9.86 -7.20 6.58
C VAL A 76 -9.90 -6.19 7.71
N GLU A 77 -9.33 -6.58 8.84
CA GLU A 77 -9.21 -5.73 10.01
C GLU A 77 -7.87 -4.99 10.00
N LEU A 78 -7.92 -3.68 10.21
CA LEU A 78 -6.78 -2.80 10.36
C LEU A 78 -6.72 -2.29 11.79
N SER A 79 -5.52 -2.33 12.38
CA SER A 79 -5.21 -1.67 13.64
C SER A 79 -4.50 -0.35 13.37
N VAL A 80 -5.14 0.76 13.74
CA VAL A 80 -4.60 2.10 13.59
C VAL A 80 -4.20 2.62 14.96
N GLN A 81 -2.92 2.88 15.14
CA GLN A 81 -2.36 3.45 16.36
C GLN A 81 -2.00 4.91 16.11
N VAL A 82 -2.61 5.80 16.88
CA VAL A 82 -2.34 7.24 16.85
C VAL A 82 -1.61 7.60 18.13
N THR A 83 -0.32 7.88 18.02
CA THR A 83 0.49 8.39 19.13
C THR A 83 0.65 9.89 18.97
N PHE A 84 0.32 10.63 20.02
CA PHE A 84 0.37 12.09 20.00
C PHE A 84 0.62 12.66 21.38
N GLN A 85 1.12 13.90 21.40
CA GLN A 85 1.23 14.70 22.60
C GLN A 85 0.64 16.08 22.33
N ALA A 86 -0.03 16.64 23.34
CA ALA A 86 -0.63 17.96 23.28
C ALA A 86 -0.05 18.83 24.40
N CYS A 87 0.07 20.13 24.13
CA CYS A 87 0.43 21.11 25.14
C CYS A 87 -0.68 22.16 25.20
N THR A 88 -0.89 22.69 26.40
CA THR A 88 -1.51 24.00 26.59
C THR A 88 -0.42 25.07 26.46
N ASP A 89 -0.85 26.31 26.60
CA ASP A 89 -0.07 27.53 26.62
C ASP A 89 1.00 27.52 27.73
N GLU A 90 0.77 26.72 28.77
CA GLU A 90 1.56 26.67 30.00
C GLU A 90 2.33 25.36 30.18
N THR A 91 1.74 24.22 29.80
CA THR A 91 2.30 22.90 30.09
C THR A 91 2.06 21.90 28.98
N CYS A 92 2.96 20.92 28.84
CA CYS A 92 2.76 19.78 27.97
C CYS A 92 2.18 18.59 28.73
N LEU A 93 1.14 17.98 28.19
CA LEU A 93 0.56 16.75 28.72
C LEU A 93 1.46 15.56 28.39
N LEU A 94 1.24 14.43 29.05
CA LEU A 94 1.93 13.19 28.72
C LEU A 94 1.50 12.68 27.33
N PRO A 95 2.41 12.05 26.56
CA PRO A 95 2.06 11.38 25.32
C PRO A 95 0.94 10.35 25.54
N GLN A 96 0.04 10.26 24.56
CA GLN A 96 -1.03 9.29 24.54
C GLN A 96 -0.95 8.46 23.27
N THR A 97 -1.29 7.18 23.38
CA THR A 97 -1.53 6.31 22.24
C THR A 97 -2.98 5.89 22.25
N ARG A 98 -3.66 6.04 21.11
CA ARG A 98 -5.03 5.58 20.89
C ARG A 98 -5.02 4.54 19.79
N THR A 99 -5.66 3.41 20.06
CA THR A 99 -5.82 2.35 19.08
C THR A 99 -7.25 2.33 18.58
N LEU A 100 -7.41 2.30 17.27
CA LEU A 100 -8.66 2.17 16.55
C LEU A 100 -8.61 0.87 15.74
N THR A 101 -9.74 0.20 15.67
CA THR A 101 -9.90 -0.98 14.82
C THR A 101 -10.86 -0.61 13.69
N LEU A 102 -10.43 -0.81 12.45
CA LEU A 102 -11.22 -0.54 11.25
C LEU A 102 -11.40 -1.82 10.46
N ARG A 103 -12.62 -2.08 10.00
CA ARG A 103 -12.87 -3.12 8.99
C ARG A 103 -13.00 -2.47 7.65
N VAL A 104 -12.19 -2.90 6.68
CA VAL A 104 -12.19 -2.38 5.33
C VAL A 104 -12.48 -3.49 4.34
N THR A 105 -13.24 -3.17 3.30
CA THR A 105 -13.56 -4.11 2.22
C THR A 105 -12.43 -4.14 1.20
N LEU A 106 -11.98 -5.35 0.84
CA LEU A 106 -11.08 -5.57 -0.28
C LEU A 106 -11.89 -5.67 -1.57
N ASP A 107 -11.35 -5.09 -2.64
CA ASP A 107 -11.94 -5.15 -3.98
C ASP A 107 -11.11 -6.05 -4.90
N GLU A 108 -11.79 -6.66 -5.88
CA GLU A 108 -11.18 -7.56 -6.85
C GLU A 108 -10.20 -6.79 -7.74
N VAL A 109 -9.07 -7.43 -8.11
CA VAL A 109 -8.14 -6.81 -9.05
C VAL A 109 -8.78 -6.75 -10.42
N ASP A 110 -8.64 -5.63 -11.12
CA ASP A 110 -8.99 -5.54 -12.54
C ASP A 110 -8.01 -6.34 -13.39
N VAL A 111 -8.50 -7.33 -14.14
CA VAL A 111 -7.70 -8.10 -15.09
C VAL A 111 -8.12 -7.82 -16.53
N PRO A 112 -7.17 -7.81 -17.49
CA PRO A 112 -7.54 -7.71 -18.90
C PRO A 112 -8.33 -8.95 -19.31
N ASN A 113 -9.40 -8.75 -20.09
CA ASN A 113 -10.16 -9.86 -20.67
C ASN A 113 -9.33 -10.55 -21.76
N LEU A 114 -8.51 -11.49 -21.29
CA LEU A 114 -7.66 -12.39 -22.04
C LEU A 114 -7.95 -13.80 -21.55
N PRO A 115 -8.18 -14.78 -22.43
CA PRO A 115 -8.47 -16.16 -22.02
C PRO A 115 -7.44 -16.82 -21.08
N ILE A 116 -6.24 -16.27 -20.97
CA ILE A 116 -5.16 -16.73 -20.08
C ILE A 116 -5.20 -16.07 -18.67
N HIS A 117 -6.00 -15.03 -18.49
CA HIS A 117 -6.13 -14.25 -17.24
C HIS A 117 -7.58 -14.20 -16.72
N THR A 118 -8.55 -14.72 -17.47
CA THR A 118 -9.97 -14.78 -17.09
C THR A 118 -10.29 -16.04 -16.30
N GLY A 119 -11.33 -15.98 -15.46
CA GLY A 119 -11.85 -17.14 -14.72
C GLY A 119 -11.15 -17.46 -13.40
N HIS A 120 -10.30 -16.56 -12.87
CA HIS A 120 -9.75 -16.72 -11.51
C HIS A 120 -10.50 -15.91 -10.45
N GLY A 121 -11.72 -15.42 -10.73
CA GLY A 121 -12.54 -14.69 -9.76
C GLY A 121 -12.15 -13.22 -9.56
N GLN A 122 -11.60 -12.60 -10.59
CA GLN A 122 -11.27 -11.17 -10.65
C GLN A 122 -12.32 -10.40 -11.45
N HIS A 123 -12.28 -9.07 -11.33
CA HIS A 123 -13.07 -8.21 -12.19
C HIS A 123 -12.47 -8.17 -13.60
N GLU A 124 -13.16 -8.80 -14.55
CA GLU A 124 -12.72 -8.87 -15.94
C GLU A 124 -13.06 -7.59 -16.69
N GLY A 125 -12.05 -7.02 -17.36
CA GLY A 125 -12.25 -5.83 -18.19
C GLY A 125 -13.31 -6.01 -19.28
N ASN A 126 -14.03 -4.94 -19.59
CA ASN A 126 -15.11 -4.96 -20.59
C ASN A 126 -14.64 -5.00 -22.06
N TYR A 127 -13.33 -5.01 -22.32
CA TYR A 127 -12.77 -4.97 -23.67
C TYR A 127 -11.95 -6.24 -23.98
N ASP A 128 -12.15 -6.82 -25.17
CA ASP A 128 -11.32 -7.92 -25.64
C ASP A 128 -9.87 -7.47 -25.84
N SER A 129 -8.99 -8.00 -25.01
CA SER A 129 -7.57 -7.66 -25.00
C SER A 129 -6.74 -8.48 -26.00
N THR A 130 -7.34 -9.48 -26.65
CA THR A 130 -6.68 -10.38 -27.61
C THR A 130 -5.99 -9.63 -28.76
N PRO A 131 -6.57 -8.58 -29.37
CA PRO A 131 -5.89 -7.83 -30.42
C PRO A 131 -4.64 -7.10 -29.92
N ALA A 132 -4.67 -6.56 -28.69
CA ALA A 132 -3.53 -5.91 -28.08
C ALA A 132 -2.39 -6.91 -27.81
N MET A 133 -2.73 -8.09 -27.30
CA MET A 133 -1.79 -9.19 -27.10
C MET A 133 -1.13 -9.62 -28.42
N LYS A 134 -1.90 -9.81 -29.50
CA LYS A 134 -1.36 -10.15 -30.83
C LYS A 134 -0.36 -9.10 -31.32
N ARG A 135 -0.66 -7.81 -31.18
CA ARG A 135 0.25 -6.72 -31.55
C ARG A 135 1.53 -6.74 -30.71
N LEU A 136 1.43 -7.03 -29.41
CA LEU A 136 2.59 -7.12 -28.51
C LEU A 136 3.50 -8.29 -28.87
N ILE A 137 2.93 -9.46 -29.17
CA ILE A 137 3.67 -10.64 -29.63
C ILE A 137 4.41 -10.31 -30.93
N TRP A 138 3.72 -9.76 -31.93
CA TRP A 138 4.31 -9.35 -33.20
C TRP A 138 5.47 -8.37 -33.04
N ARG A 139 5.31 -7.36 -32.17
CA ARG A 139 6.39 -6.40 -31.87
C ARG A 139 7.59 -7.07 -31.23
N LYS A 140 7.37 -7.99 -30.27
CA LYS A 140 8.45 -8.72 -29.60
C LYS A 140 9.19 -9.65 -30.56
N THR A 141 8.47 -10.39 -31.41
CA THR A 141 9.09 -11.30 -32.40
C THR A 141 9.85 -10.53 -33.48
N ARG A 142 9.31 -9.41 -33.99
CA ARG A 142 10.03 -8.56 -34.97
C ARG A 142 11.31 -7.97 -34.39
N LYS A 143 11.30 -7.57 -33.11
CA LYS A 143 12.47 -6.96 -32.46
C LYS A 143 13.55 -7.99 -32.11
N ASN A 144 13.16 -9.22 -31.80
CA ASN A 144 14.11 -10.29 -31.50
C ASN A 144 13.53 -11.67 -31.86
N PRO A 145 13.76 -12.16 -33.10
CA PRO A 145 13.17 -13.40 -33.58
C PRO A 145 13.72 -14.64 -32.85
N LEU A 146 14.97 -14.58 -32.37
CA LEU A 146 15.61 -15.67 -31.63
C LEU A 146 15.02 -15.85 -30.22
N ARG A 147 14.36 -14.82 -29.67
CA ARG A 147 13.77 -14.87 -28.32
C ARG A 147 12.58 -15.83 -28.23
N LEU A 148 11.85 -16.04 -29.32
CA LEU A 148 10.77 -17.02 -29.38
C LEU A 148 11.32 -18.45 -29.33
N LEU A 149 12.41 -18.72 -30.06
CA LEU A 149 13.11 -20.00 -30.02
C LEU A 149 13.70 -20.28 -28.63
N GLN A 150 14.30 -19.26 -28.00
CA GLN A 150 14.78 -19.34 -26.62
C GLN A 150 13.64 -19.62 -25.63
N PHE A 151 12.48 -18.99 -25.80
CA PHE A 151 11.31 -19.22 -24.95
C PHE A 151 10.80 -20.67 -25.06
N ILE A 152 10.66 -21.19 -26.28
CA ILE A 152 10.26 -22.57 -26.54
C ILE A 152 11.27 -23.56 -25.95
N TRP A 153 12.57 -23.30 -26.11
CA TRP A 153 13.61 -24.14 -25.51
C TRP A 153 13.52 -24.11 -23.98
N ASN A 154 13.45 -22.93 -23.36
CA ASN A 154 13.34 -22.81 -21.91
C ASN A 154 12.11 -23.51 -21.35
N ARG A 155 10.96 -23.42 -22.03
CA ARG A 155 9.74 -24.14 -21.65
C ARG A 155 9.94 -25.66 -21.68
N LYS A 156 10.46 -26.21 -22.79
CA LYS A 156 10.79 -27.66 -22.86
C LYS A 156 11.80 -28.09 -21.79
N ARG A 157 12.76 -27.22 -21.44
CA ARG A 157 13.74 -27.49 -20.38
C ARG A 157 13.08 -27.54 -19.00
N MET A 158 12.17 -26.62 -18.71
CA MET A 158 11.41 -26.58 -17.45
C MET A 158 10.48 -27.80 -17.31
N GLU A 159 9.73 -28.15 -18.37
CA GLU A 159 8.86 -29.34 -18.39
C GLU A 159 9.66 -30.64 -18.14
N ARG A 160 10.88 -30.75 -18.68
CA ARG A 160 11.77 -31.89 -18.42
C ARG A 160 12.30 -31.94 -16.98
N ARG A 161 12.50 -30.78 -16.33
CA ARG A 161 12.95 -30.72 -14.93
C ARG A 161 11.83 -31.10 -13.97
N SER A 162 10.64 -30.52 -14.16
CA SER A 162 9.45 -30.89 -13.38
C SER A 162 9.15 -32.39 -13.46
N LYS A 163 9.23 -33.01 -14.65
CA LYS A 163 9.06 -34.46 -14.83
C LYS A 163 10.16 -35.35 -14.22
N ARG A 164 11.32 -34.78 -13.86
CA ARG A 164 12.40 -35.50 -13.17
C ARG A 164 12.33 -35.35 -11.65
N GLU A 165 11.60 -34.35 -11.18
CA GLU A 165 11.37 -34.05 -9.77
C GLU A 165 10.03 -34.62 -9.27
N SER A 166 9.23 -35.24 -10.16
CA SER A 166 8.03 -36.04 -9.86
C SER A 166 8.36 -37.53 -9.90
#